data_AF-A0A6N9V8E0-F1
#
_entry.id   AF-A0A6N9V8E0-F1
#
_cell.length_a   1.000
_cell.length_b   1.000
_cell.length_c   1.000
_cell.angle_alpha   90.00
_cell.angle_beta   90.00
_cell.angle_gamma   90.00
#
_symmetry.space_group_name_H-M   'P 1'
#
loop_
_entity.id
_entity.type
_entity.pdbx_description
1 polymer ?
#
loop_
_entity_poly.entity_id
_entity_poly.type
_entity_poly.pdbx_seq_one_letter_code
_entity_poly.pdbx_strand_id
1 'polypeptide(L)'
;AGTVLVVDETMTELALDPELAPAPDGTSALPRRVCAFDPAGSTVITVGSASKAFWAGMRIGWVRAAPDVIRRLVSARAYADLGTP
;
A
#
# COMPACT_ATOMS: atom_id res chain seq x y z
N ALA A 1 -19.21 6.61 -15.56
CA ALA A 1 -18.90 6.24 -14.17
C ALA A 1 -17.43 5.84 -14.11
N GLY A 2 -16.68 6.28 -13.09
CA GLY A 2 -15.29 5.86 -12.90
C GLY A 2 -15.20 4.58 -12.05
N THR A 3 -14.10 3.85 -12.19
CA THR A 3 -13.78 2.66 -11.38
C THR A 3 -12.73 3.02 -10.35
N VAL A 4 -12.94 2.64 -9.09
CA VAL A 4 -11.89 2.74 -8.05
C VAL A 4 -10.97 1.53 -8.19
N LEU A 5 -9.67 1.77 -8.30
CA LEU A 5 -8.64 0.75 -8.34
C LEU A 5 -8.12 0.47 -6.93
N VAL A 6 -8.21 -0.78 -6.49
CA VAL A 6 -7.55 -1.26 -5.26
C VAL A 6 -6.32 -2.05 -5.67
N VAL A 7 -5.14 -1.55 -5.30
CA VAL A 7 -3.84 -2.12 -5.66
C VAL A 7 -3.20 -2.73 -4.43
N ASP A 8 -2.97 -4.05 -4.47
CA ASP A 8 -2.11 -4.73 -3.52
C ASP A 8 -0.64 -4.52 -3.91
N GLU A 9 0.07 -3.70 -3.13
CA GLU A 9 1.49 -3.41 -3.28
C GLU A 9 2.32 -4.05 -2.14
N THR A 10 1.81 -5.09 -1.48
CA THR A 10 2.49 -5.75 -0.35
C THR A 10 3.85 -6.36 -0.72
N MET A 11 4.10 -6.60 -2.02
CA MET A 11 5.36 -7.15 -2.54
C MET A 11 6.20 -6.13 -3.32
N THR A 12 5.81 -4.85 -3.36
CA THR A 12 6.52 -3.82 -4.15
C THR A 12 8.00 -3.67 -3.76
N GLU A 13 8.34 -3.92 -2.50
CA GLU A 13 9.73 -3.81 -2.01
C GLU A 13 10.60 -5.05 -2.36
N LEU A 14 10.02 -6.11 -2.93
CA LEU A 14 10.74 -7.33 -3.30
C LEU A 14 11.28 -7.24 -4.72
N ALA A 15 12.47 -6.66 -4.88
CA ALA A 15 13.21 -6.70 -6.13
C ALA A 15 13.69 -8.13 -6.41
N LEU A 16 13.11 -8.78 -7.43
CA LEU A 16 13.58 -10.09 -7.92
C LEU A 16 14.77 -9.96 -8.86
N ASP A 17 14.87 -8.81 -9.53
CA ASP A 17 16.01 -8.44 -10.37
C ASP A 17 17.03 -7.66 -9.54
N PRO A 18 18.29 -8.11 -9.42
CA PRO A 18 19.35 -7.40 -8.73
C PRO A 18 19.59 -5.98 -9.25
N GLU A 19 19.34 -5.71 -10.53
CA GLU A 19 19.50 -4.37 -11.13
C GLU A 19 18.47 -3.36 -10.59
N LEU A 20 17.35 -3.86 -10.04
CA LEU A 20 16.30 -3.04 -9.44
C LEU A 20 16.50 -2.81 -7.93
N ALA A 21 17.53 -3.41 -7.33
CA ALA A 21 17.82 -3.21 -5.92
C ALA A 21 18.15 -1.73 -5.63
N PRO A 22 17.77 -1.20 -4.44
CA PRO A 22 18.13 0.16 -4.07
C PRO A 22 19.65 0.36 -4.12
N ALA A 23 20.10 1.39 -4.83
CA ALA A 23 21.50 1.76 -4.87
C ALA A 23 21.95 2.33 -3.51
N PRO A 24 23.27 2.30 -3.19
CA PRO A 24 23.79 2.80 -1.92
C PRO A 24 23.50 4.28 -1.63
N ASP A 25 23.23 5.07 -2.68
CA ASP A 25 22.86 6.48 -2.59
C ASP A 25 21.36 6.70 -2.30
N GLY A 26 20.60 5.62 -2.09
CA GLY A 26 19.17 5.66 -1.80
C GLY A 26 18.29 5.82 -3.04
N THR A 27 18.86 5.86 -4.24
CA THR A 27 18.07 5.81 -5.47
C THR A 27 17.54 4.39 -5.68
N SER A 28 16.28 4.27 -6.09
CA SER A 28 15.63 2.99 -6.37
C SER A 28 15.13 2.98 -7.79
N ALA A 29 15.47 1.94 -8.54
CA ALA A 29 14.94 1.69 -9.88
C ALA A 29 13.59 0.95 -9.84
N LEU A 30 13.03 0.71 -8.64
CA LEU A 30 11.72 0.08 -8.51
C LEU A 30 10.64 0.92 -9.23
N PRO A 31 9.64 0.26 -9.84
CA PRO A 31 8.52 0.96 -10.44
C PRO A 31 7.85 1.90 -9.44
N ARG A 32 7.40 3.05 -9.95
CA ARG A 32 6.56 3.96 -9.15
C ARG A 32 5.29 3.24 -8.73
N ARG A 33 4.85 3.50 -7.50
CA ARG A 33 3.55 3.04 -7.00
C ARG A 33 2.43 3.52 -7.91
N VAL A 34 1.37 2.72 -8.04
CA VAL A 34 0.26 3.03 -8.96
C VAL A 34 -0.43 4.35 -8.61
N CYS A 35 -0.50 4.70 -7.32
CA CYS A 35 -1.07 5.96 -6.87
C CYS A 35 -0.34 7.21 -7.41
N ALA A 36 0.92 7.08 -7.87
CA ALA A 36 1.65 8.18 -8.50
C ALA A 36 1.04 8.58 -9.87
N PHE A 37 0.21 7.72 -10.46
CA PHE A 37 -0.50 7.98 -11.72
C PHE A 37 -1.93 8.51 -11.49
N ASP A 38 -2.33 8.72 -10.24
CA ASP A 38 -3.62 9.33 -9.85
C ASP A 38 -3.38 10.71 -9.23
N PRO A 39 -3.12 11.75 -10.05
CA PRO A 39 -2.79 13.10 -9.54
C PRO A 39 -3.96 13.74 -8.77
N ALA A 40 -5.19 13.32 -9.03
CA ALA A 40 -6.37 13.76 -8.29
C ALA A 40 -6.52 13.01 -6.95
N GLY A 41 -5.81 11.89 -6.77
CA GLY A 41 -5.79 11.08 -5.55
C GLY A 41 -7.13 10.47 -5.16
N SER A 42 -8.08 10.38 -6.10
CA SER A 42 -9.48 10.02 -5.83
C SER A 42 -9.90 8.66 -6.40
N THR A 43 -9.03 8.00 -7.16
CA THR A 43 -9.36 6.77 -7.91
C THR A 43 -8.48 5.57 -7.56
N VAL A 44 -7.34 5.77 -6.90
CA VAL A 44 -6.43 4.68 -6.50
C VAL A 44 -6.35 4.53 -4.98
N ILE A 45 -6.57 3.31 -4.51
CA ILE A 45 -6.32 2.87 -3.14
C ILE A 45 -5.18 1.87 -3.18
N THR A 46 -4.13 2.09 -2.41
CA THR A 46 -2.97 1.20 -2.34
C THR A 46 -2.84 0.57 -0.96
N VAL A 47 -2.61 -0.74 -0.91
CA VAL A 47 -2.38 -1.50 0.32
C VAL A 47 -0.92 -1.95 0.37
N GLY A 48 -0.26 -1.77 1.51
CA GLY A 48 1.09 -2.27 1.75
C GLY A 48 1.21 -3.01 3.08
N SER A 49 2.29 -3.77 3.23
CA SER A 49 2.56 -4.56 4.45
C SER A 49 4.04 -4.81 4.66
N ALA A 50 4.44 -4.97 5.92
CA ALA A 50 5.76 -5.42 6.31
C ALA A 50 5.93 -6.96 6.19
N SER A 51 4.84 -7.72 5.99
CA SER A 51 4.86 -9.19 6.09
C SER A 51 5.71 -9.89 5.04
N LYS A 52 5.92 -9.26 3.87
CA LYS A 52 6.69 -9.87 2.77
C LYS A 52 8.14 -9.40 2.73
N ALA A 53 8.39 -8.12 2.97
CA ALA A 53 9.73 -7.56 2.94
C ALA A 53 10.57 -7.88 4.20
N PHE A 54 9.92 -8.13 5.35
CA PHE A 54 10.61 -8.31 6.63
C PHE A 54 10.30 -9.66 7.28
N TRP A 55 9.05 -9.87 7.74
CA TRP A 55 8.66 -11.13 8.39
C TRP A 55 7.14 -11.36 8.40
N ALA A 56 6.70 -12.57 8.05
CA ALA A 56 5.30 -12.90 7.84
C ALA A 56 4.37 -12.56 9.02
N GLY A 57 4.85 -12.71 10.26
CA GLY A 57 4.07 -12.50 11.47
C GLY A 57 4.06 -11.06 12.03
N MET A 58 4.62 -10.06 11.34
CA MET A 58 4.64 -8.67 11.86
C MET A 58 3.25 -8.05 12.03
N ARG A 59 2.26 -8.49 11.24
CA ARG A 59 0.87 -7.97 11.25
C ARG A 59 0.77 -6.44 11.11
N ILE A 60 1.77 -5.81 10.48
CA ILE A 60 1.79 -4.38 10.18
C ILE A 60 1.47 -4.18 8.71
N GLY A 61 0.39 -3.44 8.46
CA GLY A 61 -0.05 -3.02 7.14
C GLY A 61 -0.52 -1.57 7.16
N TRP A 62 -0.55 -0.95 5.98
CA TRP A 62 -0.99 0.42 5.80
C TRP A 62 -1.81 0.55 4.52
N VAL A 63 -2.63 1.59 4.46
CA VAL A 63 -3.42 1.97 3.28
C VAL A 63 -3.08 3.39 2.90
N ARG A 64 -2.93 3.66 1.60
CA ARG A 64 -2.86 5.01 1.03
C ARG A 64 -4.08 5.22 0.15
N ALA A 65 -4.82 6.29 0.39
CA ALA A 65 -6.05 6.64 -0.32
C ALA A 65 -6.36 8.13 -0.09
N ALA A 66 -7.40 8.63 -0.77
CA ALA A 66 -7.95 9.96 -0.51
C ALA A 66 -8.28 10.16 0.99
N PRO A 67 -8.12 11.38 1.54
CA PRO A 67 -8.35 11.64 2.97
C PRO A 67 -9.75 11.26 3.48
N ASP A 68 -10.80 11.42 2.66
CA ASP A 68 -12.17 11.04 2.99
C ASP A 68 -12.35 9.51 3.04
N VAL A 69 -11.69 8.77 2.16
CA VAL A 69 -11.65 7.30 2.18
C VAL A 69 -10.92 6.81 3.44
N ILE A 70 -9.78 7.42 3.80
CA ILE A 70 -9.07 7.08 5.04
C ILE A 70 -9.95 7.31 6.26
N ARG A 71 -10.67 8.43 6.35
CA ARG A 71 -11.62 8.69 7.46
C ARG A 71 -12.69 7.61 7.56
N ARG A 72 -13.27 7.21 6.43
CA ARG A 72 -14.27 6.12 6.38
C ARG A 72 -13.68 4.78 6.82
N LEU A 73 -12.46 4.46 6.39
CA LEU A 73 -11.76 3.23 6.80
C LEU A 73 -11.48 3.22 8.30
N VAL A 74 -11.05 4.35 8.88
CA VAL A 74 -10.83 4.47 10.33
C VAL A 74 -12.14 4.27 11.10
N SER A 75 -13.24 4.88 10.66
CA SER A 75 -14.56 4.66 11.28
C SER A 75 -15.01 3.20 11.16
N ALA A 76 -14.85 2.58 9.99
CA ALA A 76 -15.20 1.18 9.77
C ALA A 76 -14.33 0.21 10.58
N ARG A 77 -13.05 0.55 10.78
CA ARG A 77 -12.09 -0.26 11.53
C ARG A 77 -12.53 -0.49 12.97
N ALA A 78 -13.09 0.53 13.63
CA ALA A 78 -13.62 0.40 14.98
C ALA A 78 -14.69 -0.70 15.09
N TYR A 79 -15.56 -0.84 14.08
CA TYR A 79 -16.56 -1.91 14.04
C TYR A 79 -15.95 -3.28 13.74
N ALA A 80 -14.97 -3.33 12.84
CA ALA A 80 -14.27 -4.57 12.50
C ALA A 80 -13.46 -5.12 13.68
N ASP A 81 -12.85 -4.25 14.49
CA ASP A 81 -12.07 -4.65 15.67
C ASP A 81 -12.95 -5.07 16.85
N LEU A 82 -14.24 -4.66 16.89
CA LEU A 82 -15.21 -5.07 17.91
C LEU A 82 -15.71 -6.50 17.71
N GLY A 83 -15.56 -7.07 16.51
CA GLY A 83 -15.70 -8.51 16.30
C GLY A 83 -14.38 -9.19 16.64
N THR A 84 -14.25 -9.81 17.80
CA THR A 84 -13.08 -10.64 18.14
C THR A 84 -13.51 -12.11 18.25
N PRO A 85 -12.59 -13.03 17.94
CA PRO A 85 -12.57 -13.87 16.72
C PRO A 85 -13.87 -14.67 16.44
#